data_AF-A0A7W0G5X5-F1
#
_entry.id   AF-A0A7W0G5X5-F1
#
_cell.length_a   1.000
_cell.length_b   1.000
_cell.length_c   1.000
_cell.angle_alpha   90.00
_cell.angle_beta   90.00
_cell.angle_gamma   90.00
#
_symmetry.space_group_name_H-M   'P 1'
#
loop_
_entity.id
_entity.type
_entity.pdbx_description
1 polymer ?
#
loop_
_entity_poly.entity_id
_entity_poly.type
_entity_poly.pdbx_seq_one_letter_code
_entity_poly.pdbx_strand_id
1 'polypeptide(L)' 'APRRPGDPAVLVASSQKIRRELGWSPQFQDLRAIVESAWVWMQSHPEGYGA' A
#
# COMPACT_ATOMS: atom_id res chain seq x y z
N ALA A 1 16.43 13.34 4.96
CA ALA A 1 17.22 13.17 3.71
C ALA A 1 16.52 13.91 2.57
N PRO A 2 17.24 14.46 1.58
CA PRO A 2 16.63 15.05 0.39
C PRO A 2 15.94 13.99 -0.48
N ARG A 3 14.99 14.41 -1.34
CA ARG A 3 14.39 13.53 -2.36
C ARG A 3 15.49 12.98 -3.27
N ARG A 4 15.38 11.72 -3.69
CA ARG A 4 16.34 11.12 -4.61
C ARG A 4 16.09 11.67 -6.03
N PRO A 5 17.13 11.85 -6.85
CA PRO A 5 16.94 12.20 -8.26
C PRO A 5 16.00 11.20 -8.94
N GLY A 6 15.00 11.70 -9.65
CA GLY A 6 14.00 10.89 -10.35
C GLY A 6 12.67 10.69 -9.60
N ASP A 7 12.60 10.97 -8.29
CA ASP A 7 11.34 10.88 -7.53
C ASP A 7 10.44 12.08 -7.87
N PRO A 8 9.20 11.88 -8.37
CA PRO A 8 8.25 12.96 -8.58
C PRO A 8 7.78 13.55 -7.24
N ALA A 9 7.27 14.78 -7.26
CA ALA A 9 6.76 15.42 -6.05
C ALA A 9 5.51 14.70 -5.48
N VAL A 10 4.63 14.21 -6.36
CA VAL A 10 3.38 13.50 -6.05
C VAL A 10 3.08 12.49 -7.17
N LEU A 11 2.61 11.29 -6.82
CA LEU A 11 2.19 10.25 -7.76
C LEU A 11 0.97 9.51 -7.22
N VAL A 12 -0.21 9.75 -7.79
CA VAL A 12 -1.49 9.15 -7.36
C VAL A 12 -2.28 8.68 -8.58
N ALA A 13 -2.78 7.44 -8.55
CA ALA A 13 -3.57 6.85 -9.64
C ALA A 13 -5.07 7.08 -9.46
N SER A 14 -5.79 7.33 -10.55
CA SER A 14 -7.25 7.33 -10.55
C SER A 14 -7.79 5.89 -10.58
N SER A 15 -8.68 5.56 -9.64
CA SER A 15 -9.37 4.26 -9.59
C SER A 15 -10.72 4.25 -10.31
N GLN A 16 -11.09 5.32 -11.03
CA GLN A 16 -12.43 5.41 -11.64
C GLN A 16 -12.68 4.32 -12.70
N LYS A 17 -11.67 3.99 -13.51
CA LYS A 17 -11.81 3.00 -14.60
C LYS A 17 -12.18 1.62 -14.07
N ILE A 18 -11.42 1.12 -13.09
CA ILE A 18 -11.63 -0.21 -12.52
C ILE A 18 -12.95 -0.32 -11.73
N ARG A 19 -13.38 0.77 -11.07
CA ARG A 19 -14.70 0.84 -10.42
C ARG A 19 -15.84 0.70 -11.44
N ARG A 20 -15.76 1.44 -12.55
CA ARG A 20 -16.78 1.42 -13.60
C ARG A 20 -16.84 0.09 -14.34
N GLU A 21 -15.69 -0.45 -14.73
CA GLU A 21 -15.64 -1.61 -15.63
C GLU A 21 -15.82 -2.94 -14.90
N LEU A 22 -15.33 -3.05 -13.67
CA LEU A 22 -15.31 -4.31 -12.92
C LEU A 22 -16.14 -4.27 -11.64
N GLY A 23 -16.79 -3.14 -11.32
CA GLY A 23 -17.50 -2.97 -10.06
C GLY A 23 -16.58 -3.04 -8.83
N TRP A 24 -15.27 -2.87 -9.03
CA TRP A 24 -14.29 -3.07 -7.96
C TRP A 24 -14.50 -2.05 -6.83
N SER A 25 -14.57 -2.54 -5.60
CA SER A 25 -14.61 -1.69 -4.41
C SER A 25 -13.47 -2.07 -3.46
N PRO A 26 -12.51 -1.17 -3.17
CA PRO A 26 -11.43 -1.45 -2.24
C PRO A 26 -11.98 -1.65 -0.82
N GLN A 27 -11.56 -2.72 -0.17
CA GLN A 27 -11.95 -3.02 1.22
C GLN A 27 -11.05 -2.33 2.25
N PHE A 28 -9.82 -1.99 1.87
CA PHE A 28 -8.83 -1.37 2.74
C PHE A 28 -8.37 -0.05 2.13
N GLN A 29 -9.02 1.06 2.50
CA GLN A 29 -8.68 2.41 2.03
C GLN A 29 -7.97 3.25 3.09
N ASP A 30 -8.07 2.85 4.35
CA ASP A 30 -7.46 3.56 5.46
C ASP A 30 -5.97 3.20 5.59
N LEU A 31 -5.13 4.22 5.69
CA LEU A 31 -3.68 4.04 5.76
C LEU A 31 -3.25 3.34 7.06
N ARG A 32 -3.93 3.59 8.17
CA ARG A 32 -3.59 2.97 9.46
C ARG A 32 -3.87 1.47 9.40
N ALA A 33 -4.99 1.03 8.84
CA ALA A 33 -5.30 -0.38 8.65
C ALA A 33 -4.26 -1.10 7.76
N ILE A 34 -3.83 -0.44 6.67
CA ILE A 34 -2.77 -0.99 5.78
C ILE A 34 -1.45 -1.15 6.55
N VAL A 35 -1.02 -0.13 7.28
CA VAL A 35 0.24 -0.18 8.07
C VAL A 35 0.14 -1.20 9.22
N GLU A 36 -1.00 -1.28 9.89
CA GLU A 36 -1.24 -2.22 11.00
C GLU A 36 -1.09 -3.67 10.53
N SER A 37 -1.74 -4.04 9.42
CA SER A 37 -1.63 -5.40 8.88
C SER A 37 -0.17 -5.78 8.53
N ALA A 38 0.58 -4.85 7.93
CA ALA A 38 1.99 -5.05 7.63
C ALA A 38 2.83 -5.18 8.91
N TRP A 39 2.57 -4.35 9.92
CA TRP A 39 3.28 -4.37 11.20
C TRP A 39 3.06 -5.68 11.97
N VAL A 40 1.83 -6.19 12.01
CA VAL A 40 1.51 -7.49 12.63
C VAL A 40 2.26 -8.63 11.93
N TRP A 41 2.33 -8.61 10.60
CA TRP A 41 3.12 -9.60 9.86
C TRP A 41 4.60 -9.53 10.22
N MET A 42 5.21 -8.34 10.17
CA MET A 42 6.64 -8.16 10.46
C MET A 42 7.00 -8.56 11.90
N GLN A 43 6.13 -8.30 12.88
CA GLN A 43 6.36 -8.73 14.26
C GLN A 43 6.29 -10.24 14.43
N SER A 44 5.39 -10.91 13.72
CA SER A 44 5.25 -12.37 13.77
C SER A 44 6.32 -13.10 12.95
N HIS A 45 6.92 -12.41 11.96
CA HIS A 45 7.90 -12.96 11.03
C HIS A 45 9.13 -12.04 10.94
N PRO A 46 9.93 -11.92 12.03
CA PRO A 46 11.06 -11.00 12.07
C PRO A 46 12.15 -11.34 11.04
N GLU A 47 12.31 -12.63 10.70
CA GLU A 47 13.24 -13.12 9.66
C GLU A 47 12.51 -13.39 8.32
N GLY A 48 11.30 -12.84 8.16
CA GLY A 48 10.45 -13.08 7.00
C GLY A 48 9.97 -14.53 6.93
N TYR A 49 10.01 -15.12 5.74
CA TYR A 49 9.57 -16.51 5.52
C TYR A 49 10.60 -17.56 6.01
N GLY A 50 11.74 -17.14 6.57
CA GLY A 50 12.80 -18.03 7.02
C GLY A 50 12.52 -18.65 8.39
N ALA A 51 11.95 -19.85 8.39
CA ALA A 51 12.08 -20.87 9.43
C ALA A 51 12.33 -22.22 8.77
#